data_AF-A0A256W5F8-F1
#
_entry.id   AF-A0A256W5F8-F1
#
_cell.length_a   1.000
_cell.length_b   1.000
_cell.length_c   1.000
_cell.angle_alpha   90.00
_cell.angle_beta   90.00
_cell.angle_gamma   90.00
#
_symmetry.space_group_name_H-M   'P 1'
#
loop_
_entity.id
_entity.type
_entity.pdbx_description
1 polymer ?
#
loop_
_entity_poly.entity_id
_entity_poly.type
_entity_poly.pdbx_seq_one_letter_code
_entity_poly.pdbx_strand_id
1 'polypeptide(L)'
;MFGKKKIIENPSKNSPIRETNEEATAPKKSIKVPSIKLGSFRNISSIIDGRVFSSELITRNVPYIFFLIFLAMLYIANNYGVQAKVRKIDTITRELKDLRDEHISIKSNLMFRTKKSEVANQLKDKGIKEATKPPYKIYIKKEDLK
;
A
#
# COMPACT_ATOMS: atom_id res chain seq x y z
N MET A 1 -35.46 -2.58 -35.28
CA MET A 1 -35.28 -1.49 -34.30
C MET A 1 -34.46 -2.00 -33.12
N PHE A 2 -33.34 -1.32 -32.85
CA PHE A 2 -32.61 -1.18 -31.57
C PHE A 2 -32.71 -2.35 -30.56
N GLY A 3 -31.66 -3.13 -30.29
CA GLY A 3 -30.33 -2.68 -29.88
C GLY A 3 -30.27 -2.62 -28.34
N LYS A 4 -29.48 -3.51 -27.73
CA LYS A 4 -28.57 -3.22 -26.60
C LYS A 4 -27.89 -4.51 -26.09
N LYS A 5 -26.58 -4.54 -26.28
CA LYS A 5 -25.63 -5.50 -25.70
C LYS A 5 -25.77 -5.46 -24.17
N LYS A 6 -26.00 -6.62 -23.51
CA LYS A 6 -25.73 -6.78 -22.08
C LYS A 6 -24.22 -6.71 -21.88
N ILE A 7 -23.76 -5.59 -21.34
CA ILE A 7 -22.40 -5.41 -20.84
C ILE A 7 -22.32 -6.22 -19.55
N ILE A 8 -21.31 -7.09 -19.51
CA ILE A 8 -20.95 -7.91 -18.36
C ILE A 8 -20.44 -6.95 -17.29
N GLU A 9 -21.21 -6.89 -16.20
CA GLU A 9 -20.98 -6.12 -15.00
C GLU A 9 -19.69 -6.62 -14.31
N ASN A 10 -18.75 -5.70 -14.08
CA ASN A 10 -17.46 -5.94 -13.43
C ASN A 10 -17.57 -5.64 -11.92
N PRO A 11 -17.28 -6.56 -11.00
CA PRO A 11 -17.52 -6.39 -9.56
C PRO A 11 -16.32 -5.75 -8.84
N SER A 12 -15.90 -4.56 -9.27
CA SER A 12 -14.96 -3.75 -8.48
C SER A 12 -15.24 -2.25 -8.64
N LYS A 13 -16.47 -1.87 -8.27
CA LYS A 13 -16.80 -0.48 -7.95
C LYS A 13 -17.54 -0.47 -6.62
N ASN A 14 -16.80 -0.58 -5.53
CA ASN A 14 -17.29 -0.15 -4.23
C ASN A 14 -16.21 0.63 -3.50
N SER A 15 -16.19 1.93 -3.79
CA SER A 15 -15.74 2.96 -2.87
C SER A 15 -16.72 4.12 -3.05
N PRO A 16 -17.70 4.31 -2.15
CA PRO A 16 -18.41 5.56 -2.07
C PRO A 16 -17.77 6.37 -0.94
N ILE A 17 -17.12 7.48 -1.26
CA ILE A 17 -17.37 8.75 -0.58
C ILE A 17 -17.16 9.84 -1.63
N ARG A 18 -18.25 10.51 -2.02
CA ARG A 18 -18.25 11.83 -2.65
C ARG A 18 -18.64 12.84 -1.58
N GLU A 19 -17.98 13.99 -1.62
CA GLU A 19 -18.23 15.19 -0.80
C GLU A 19 -19.57 15.84 -1.14
N THR A 20 -20.27 16.38 -0.13
CA THR A 20 -20.96 17.68 -0.18
C THR A 20 -21.25 18.17 1.24
N ASN A 21 -21.03 19.46 1.43
CA ASN A 21 -21.06 20.22 2.68
C ASN A 21 -22.48 20.48 3.17
N GLU A 22 -22.70 20.41 4.49
CA GLU A 22 -23.74 21.17 5.20
C GLU A 22 -23.16 21.66 6.53
N GLU A 23 -23.20 22.98 6.70
CA GLU A 23 -22.80 23.75 7.85
C GLU A 23 -23.96 23.76 8.86
N ALA A 24 -23.76 23.20 10.06
CA ALA A 24 -24.65 23.38 11.20
C ALA A 24 -23.85 23.40 12.51
N THR A 25 -24.25 24.32 13.37
CA THR A 25 -23.60 24.87 14.56
C THR A 25 -23.66 23.99 15.81
N ALA A 26 -22.51 23.86 16.51
CA ALA A 26 -22.29 23.61 17.96
C ALA A 26 -22.86 22.33 18.63
N PRO A 27 -22.27 21.79 19.73
CA PRO A 27 -21.20 22.31 20.58
C PRO A 27 -19.89 21.49 20.57
N LYS A 28 -18.78 22.20 20.84
CA LYS A 28 -17.46 21.65 21.15
C LYS A 28 -17.56 20.64 22.31
N LYS A 29 -17.43 19.34 22.02
CA LYS A 29 -17.01 18.38 23.04
C LYS A 29 -15.50 18.49 23.17
N SER A 30 -15.07 19.22 24.20
CA SER A 30 -13.68 19.38 24.61
C SER A 30 -13.04 18.01 24.81
N ILE A 31 -12.23 17.60 23.84
CA ILE A 31 -11.26 16.54 24.02
C ILE A 31 -10.29 17.08 25.08
N LYS A 32 -10.40 16.59 26.32
CA LYS A 32 -9.43 16.87 27.38
C LYS A 32 -8.10 16.27 26.93
N VAL A 33 -7.27 17.06 26.26
CA VAL A 33 -5.86 16.72 26.03
C VAL A 33 -5.22 16.71 27.42
N PRO A 34 -4.73 15.56 27.92
CA PRO A 34 -4.01 15.57 29.17
C PRO A 34 -2.79 16.46 28.98
N SER A 35 -2.72 17.54 29.75
CA SER A 35 -1.53 18.38 29.81
C SER A 35 -0.36 17.50 30.25
N ILE A 36 0.58 17.28 29.35
CA ILE A 36 1.84 16.59 29.64
C ILE A 36 2.55 17.45 30.68
N LYS A 37 2.43 17.07 31.96
CA LYS A 37 3.09 17.78 33.06
C LYS A 37 4.59 17.66 32.85
N LEU A 38 5.20 18.77 32.43
CA LEU A 38 6.61 18.97 32.14
C LEU A 38 7.45 18.96 33.46
N GLY A 39 7.37 17.86 34.21
CA GLY A 39 7.80 17.79 35.61
C GLY A 39 9.11 17.06 35.88
N SER A 40 9.94 16.74 34.87
CA SER A 40 11.13 15.89 35.07
C SER A 40 12.48 16.50 34.66
N PHE A 41 12.53 17.77 34.22
CA PHE A 41 13.79 18.41 33.81
C PHE A 41 14.68 18.82 34.99
N ARG A 42 14.13 19.00 36.20
CA ARG A 42 14.87 19.46 37.38
C ARG A 42 15.86 18.41 37.91
N ASN A 43 15.55 17.13 37.71
CA ASN A 43 16.43 16.03 38.11
C ASN A 43 17.57 15.83 37.09
N ILE A 44 17.29 16.03 35.79
CA ILE A 44 18.31 15.93 34.73
C ILE A 44 19.23 17.16 34.75
N SER A 45 18.70 18.36 35.03
CA SER A 45 19.53 19.56 35.17
C SER A 45 20.55 19.40 36.30
N SER A 46 20.15 18.79 37.42
CA SER A 46 21.06 18.54 38.56
C SER A 46 22.22 17.61 38.26
N ILE A 47 22.07 16.76 37.23
CA ILE A 47 23.10 15.85 36.70
C ILE A 47 24.04 16.64 35.77
N ILE A 48 23.51 17.57 34.97
CA ILE A 48 24.32 18.41 34.07
C ILE A 48 25.06 19.53 34.83
N ASP A 49 24.52 20.01 35.96
CA ASP A 49 25.04 21.10 36.81
C ASP A 49 26.39 20.79 37.52
N GLY A 50 27.14 19.78 37.10
CA GLY A 50 28.52 19.55 37.55
C GLY A 50 28.70 18.59 38.73
N ARG A 51 27.66 18.33 39.53
CA ARG A 51 27.76 17.44 40.71
C ARG A 51 28.17 16.01 40.38
N VAL A 52 27.81 15.49 39.21
CA VAL A 52 28.19 14.14 38.77
C VAL A 52 29.60 14.09 38.19
N PHE A 53 30.09 15.19 37.62
CA PHE A 53 31.45 15.27 37.08
C PHE A 53 32.52 15.26 38.18
N SER A 54 32.18 15.72 39.38
CA SER A 54 33.02 15.65 40.59
C SER A 54 32.99 14.30 41.31
N SER A 55 32.17 13.35 40.84
CA SER A 55 32.15 12.02 41.45
C SER A 55 33.40 11.23 41.04
N GLU A 56 34.11 10.69 42.03
CA GLU A 56 35.40 10.00 41.86
C GLU A 56 35.32 8.82 40.87
N LEU A 57 34.14 8.21 40.75
CA LEU A 57 33.86 7.13 39.80
C LEU A 57 33.73 7.61 38.35
N ILE A 58 33.12 8.77 38.11
CA ILE A 58 32.95 9.33 36.76
C ILE A 58 34.27 9.94 36.28
N THR A 59 35.00 10.65 37.16
CA THR A 59 36.31 11.22 36.83
C THR A 59 37.34 10.14 36.48
N ARG A 60 37.31 8.98 37.15
CA ARG A 60 38.18 7.84 36.83
C ARG A 60 37.85 7.17 35.49
N ASN A 61 36.59 7.27 35.05
CA ASN A 61 36.07 6.57 33.87
C ASN A 61 35.76 7.53 32.68
N VAL A 62 36.28 8.76 32.70
CA VAL A 62 36.13 9.75 31.61
C VAL A 62 36.35 9.18 30.20
N PRO A 63 37.40 8.38 29.89
CA PRO A 63 37.58 7.83 28.54
C PRO A 63 36.43 6.91 28.09
N TYR A 64 35.76 6.23 29.03
CA TYR A 64 34.61 5.37 28.73
C TYR A 64 33.36 6.18 28.40
N ILE A 65 33.10 7.29 29.11
CA ILE A 65 31.99 8.20 28.80
C ILE A 65 32.22 8.84 27.42
N PHE A 66 33.45 9.24 27.12
CA PHE A 66 33.80 9.78 25.81
C PHE A 66 33.55 8.75 24.69
N PHE A 67 33.87 7.48 24.93
CA PHE A 67 33.56 6.39 24.00
C PHE A 67 32.05 6.23 23.76
N LEU A 68 31.21 6.34 24.80
CA LEU A 68 29.76 6.31 24.66
C LEU A 68 29.22 7.48 23.84
N ILE A 69 29.74 8.69 24.06
CA ILE A 69 29.37 9.88 23.28
C ILE A 69 29.79 9.70 21.82
N PHE A 70 30.98 9.18 21.58
CA PHE A 70 31.45 8.85 20.23
C PHE A 70 30.54 7.82 19.54
N LEU A 71 30.12 6.78 20.26
CA LEU A 71 29.19 5.78 19.74
C LEU A 71 27.81 6.38 19.44
N ALA A 72 27.32 7.28 20.29
CA ALA A 72 26.08 8.02 20.06
C ALA A 72 26.20 8.93 18.82
N MET A 73 27.33 9.60 18.64
CA MET A 73 27.63 10.40 17.45
C MET A 73 27.58 9.53 16.19
N LEU A 74 28.24 8.36 16.22
CA LEU A 74 28.24 7.39 15.13
C LEU A 74 26.82 6.87 14.82
N TYR A 75 26.01 6.66 15.86
CA TYR A 75 24.61 6.24 15.72
C TYR A 75 23.77 7.31 15.00
N ILE A 76 23.89 8.58 15.41
CA ILE A 76 23.18 9.70 14.77
C ILE A 76 23.64 9.84 13.30
N ALA A 77 24.94 9.70 13.05
CA ALA A 77 25.49 9.74 11.69
C ALA A 77 24.89 8.63 10.80
N ASN A 78 24.78 7.40 11.31
CA ASN A 78 24.11 6.30 10.59
C ASN A 78 22.63 6.59 10.33
N ASN A 79 21.93 7.15 11.32
CA ASN A 79 20.51 7.48 11.20
C ASN A 79 20.22 8.50 10.08
N TYR A 80 21.13 9.45 9.83
CA TYR A 80 21.00 10.41 8.73
C TYR A 80 20.89 9.71 7.36
N GLY A 81 21.63 8.62 7.16
CA GLY A 81 21.57 7.82 5.92
C GLY A 81 20.26 7.05 5.74
N VAL A 82 19.56 6.71 6.83
CA VAL A 82 18.30 5.95 6.79
C VAL A 82 17.17 6.79 6.20
N GLN A 83 17.08 8.08 6.53
CA GLN A 83 16.01 8.94 6.06
C GLN A 83 15.98 9.09 4.54
N ALA A 84 17.15 9.23 3.92
CA ALA A 84 17.27 9.30 2.46
C ALA A 84 16.92 7.96 1.79
N LYS A 85 17.30 6.83 2.41
CA LYS A 85 16.97 5.48 1.90
C LYS A 85 15.47 5.21 1.98
N VAL A 86 14.81 5.55 3.08
CA VAL A 86 13.35 5.38 3.24
C VAL A 86 12.59 6.13 2.15
N ARG A 87 12.93 7.40 1.89
CA ARG A 87 12.29 8.16 0.80
C ARG A 87 12.50 7.51 -0.56
N LYS A 88 13.69 6.99 -0.86
CA LYS A 88 13.97 6.28 -2.12
C LYS A 88 13.14 5.00 -2.25
N ILE A 89 13.01 4.23 -1.17
CA ILE A 89 12.18 3.02 -1.14
C ILE A 89 10.72 3.37 -1.45
N ASP A 90 10.19 4.43 -0.83
CA ASP A 90 8.82 4.87 -1.08
C ASP A 90 8.59 5.29 -2.53
N THR A 91 9.53 6.04 -3.12
CA THR A 91 9.45 6.44 -4.53
C THR A 91 9.48 5.22 -5.46
N ILE A 92 10.46 4.33 -5.30
CA ILE A 92 10.58 3.12 -6.13
C ILE A 92 9.34 2.22 -6.00
N THR A 93 8.78 2.12 -4.79
CA THR A 93 7.57 1.32 -4.54
C THR A 93 6.35 1.90 -5.24
N ARG A 94 6.22 3.24 -5.27
CA ARG A 94 5.16 3.93 -6.01
C ARG A 94 5.31 3.72 -7.51
N GLU A 95 6.51 3.89 -8.06
CA GLU A 95 6.79 3.65 -9.47
C GLU A 95 6.46 2.21 -9.88
N LEU A 96 6.85 1.23 -9.07
CA LEU A 96 6.54 -0.17 -9.32
C LEU A 96 5.02 -0.43 -9.33
N LYS A 97 4.28 0.21 -8.42
CA LYS A 97 2.81 0.11 -8.36
C LYS A 97 2.18 0.71 -9.61
N ASP A 98 2.61 1.89 -10.03
CA ASP A 98 2.06 2.56 -11.21
C ASP A 98 2.29 1.72 -12.48
N LEU A 99 3.50 1.17 -12.64
CA LEU A 99 3.85 0.28 -13.76
C LEU A 99 3.02 -1.02 -13.74
N ARG A 100 2.77 -1.56 -12.54
CA ARG A 100 1.94 -2.75 -12.34
C ARG A 100 0.49 -2.49 -12.71
N ASP A 101 -0.05 -1.33 -12.32
CA ASP A 101 -1.40 -0.91 -12.62
C ASP A 101 -1.59 -0.70 -14.13
N GLU A 102 -0.61 -0.09 -14.81
CA GLU A 102 -0.59 0.05 -16.27
C GLU A 102 -0.58 -1.31 -16.97
N HIS A 103 0.30 -2.23 -16.56
CA HIS A 103 0.37 -3.57 -17.14
C HIS A 103 -0.96 -4.33 -16.97
N ILE A 104 -1.60 -4.24 -15.80
CA ILE A 104 -2.90 -4.88 -15.55
C ILE A 104 -3.97 -4.27 -16.47
N SER A 105 -3.97 -2.95 -16.64
CA SER A 105 -4.90 -2.24 -17.51
C SER A 105 -4.75 -2.68 -18.98
N ILE A 106 -3.53 -2.69 -19.51
CA ILE A 106 -3.23 -3.10 -20.89
C ILE A 106 -3.62 -4.56 -21.11
N LYS A 107 -3.24 -5.45 -20.18
CA LYS A 107 -3.59 -6.88 -20.24
C LYS A 107 -5.11 -7.08 -20.22
N SER A 108 -5.82 -6.34 -19.39
CA SER A 108 -7.29 -6.39 -19.31
C SER A 108 -7.93 -5.94 -20.62
N ASN A 109 -7.42 -4.85 -21.23
CA ASN A 109 -7.89 -4.38 -22.53
C ASN A 109 -7.68 -5.45 -23.62
N LEU A 110 -6.50 -6.07 -23.66
CA LEU A 110 -6.21 -7.16 -24.58
C LEU A 110 -7.14 -8.35 -24.35
N MET A 111 -7.33 -8.78 -23.10
CA MET A 111 -8.25 -9.86 -22.76
C MET A 111 -9.69 -9.55 -23.18
N PHE A 112 -10.15 -8.30 -23.03
CA PHE A 112 -11.47 -7.87 -23.48
C PHE A 112 -11.62 -7.98 -25.00
N ARG A 113 -10.62 -7.51 -25.76
CA ARG A 113 -10.64 -7.56 -27.24
C ARG A 113 -10.51 -8.99 -27.78
N THR A 114 -9.75 -9.85 -27.10
CA THR A 114 -9.56 -11.26 -27.48
C THR A 114 -10.66 -12.19 -26.91
N LYS A 115 -11.54 -11.67 -26.05
CA LYS A 115 -12.58 -12.48 -25.41
C LYS A 115 -13.47 -13.12 -26.49
N LYS A 116 -13.63 -14.44 -26.41
CA LYS A 116 -14.41 -15.26 -27.36
C LYS A 116 -15.81 -14.71 -27.61
N SER A 117 -16.48 -14.23 -26.56
CA SER A 117 -17.81 -13.62 -26.68
C SER A 117 -17.81 -12.26 -27.39
N GLU A 118 -16.75 -11.46 -27.25
CA GLU A 118 -16.63 -10.14 -27.90
C GLU A 118 -16.30 -10.33 -29.39
N VAL A 119 -15.36 -11.22 -29.70
CA VAL A 119 -15.03 -11.64 -31.06
C VAL A 119 -16.24 -12.28 -31.75
N ALA A 120 -16.96 -13.18 -31.08
CA ALA A 120 -18.19 -13.76 -31.62
C ALA A 120 -19.27 -12.68 -31.86
N ASN A 121 -19.36 -11.67 -30.99
CA ASN A 121 -20.27 -10.54 -31.20
C ASN A 121 -19.86 -9.65 -32.39
N GLN A 122 -18.56 -9.42 -32.62
CA GLN A 122 -18.08 -8.68 -33.80
C GLN A 122 -18.24 -9.48 -35.11
N LEU A 123 -18.16 -10.81 -35.03
CA LEU A 123 -18.32 -11.70 -36.19
C LEU A 123 -19.78 -12.13 -36.43
N LYS A 124 -20.74 -11.68 -35.60
CA LYS A 124 -22.19 -11.91 -35.82
C LYS A 124 -22.67 -11.33 -37.14
N ASP A 125 -22.15 -10.17 -37.53
CA ASP A 125 -22.47 -9.54 -38.81
C ASP A 125 -21.95 -10.36 -40.01
N LYS A 126 -20.98 -11.26 -39.76
CA LYS A 126 -20.46 -12.23 -40.74
C LYS A 126 -21.06 -13.63 -40.59
N GLY A 127 -22.09 -13.82 -39.74
CA GLY A 127 -22.84 -15.07 -39.61
C GLY A 127 -22.22 -16.16 -38.71
N ILE A 128 -21.11 -15.89 -38.03
CA ILE A 128 -20.42 -16.88 -37.17
C ILE A 128 -20.99 -16.82 -35.75
N LYS A 129 -21.43 -17.97 -35.20
CA LYS A 129 -22.03 -18.10 -33.87
C LYS A 129 -21.12 -18.90 -32.92
N GLU A 130 -21.06 -18.50 -31.65
CA GLU A 130 -20.33 -19.21 -30.62
C GLU A 130 -20.99 -20.56 -30.31
N ALA A 131 -20.20 -21.63 -30.24
CA ALA A 131 -20.69 -22.97 -29.92
C ALA A 131 -21.06 -23.03 -28.42
N THR A 132 -22.36 -22.94 -28.12
CA THR A 132 -22.89 -22.99 -26.74
C THR A 132 -23.01 -24.42 -26.20
N LYS A 133 -22.96 -25.44 -27.06
CA LYS A 133 -23.09 -26.84 -26.66
C LYS A 133 -21.71 -27.48 -26.47
N PRO A 134 -21.46 -28.21 -25.37
CA PRO A 134 -20.23 -28.98 -25.20
C PRO A 134 -20.12 -30.06 -26.28
N PRO A 135 -18.89 -30.43 -26.71
CA PRO A 135 -18.68 -31.45 -27.73
C PRO A 135 -19.11 -32.83 -27.22
N TYR A 136 -19.76 -33.61 -28.08
CA TYR A 136 -20.16 -34.98 -27.76
C TYR A 136 -18.91 -35.87 -27.67
N LYS A 137 -18.70 -36.51 -26.52
CA LYS A 137 -17.73 -37.60 -26.39
C LYS A 137 -18.33 -38.86 -26.99
N ILE A 138 -17.76 -39.32 -28.10
CA ILE A 138 -18.12 -40.58 -28.73
C ILE A 138 -17.34 -41.67 -28.00
N TYR A 139 -18.03 -42.49 -27.22
CA TYR A 139 -17.46 -43.69 -26.61
C TYR A 139 -17.71 -44.85 -27.58
N ILE A 140 -16.65 -45.32 -28.25
CA ILE A 140 -16.73 -46.52 -29.10
C ILE A 140 -16.81 -47.71 -28.14
N LYS A 141 -17.98 -48.35 -28.04
CA LYS A 141 -18.07 -49.67 -27.42
C LYS A 141 -17.45 -50.68 -28.38
N LYS A 142 -16.64 -51.58 -27.86
CA LYS A 142 -15.97 -52.63 -28.64
C LYS A 142 -16.94 -53.62 -29.31
N GLU A 143 -18.22 -53.54 -28.98
CA GLU A 143 -19.32 -54.37 -29.50
C GLU A 143 -19.75 -54.00 -30.92
N ASP A 144 -19.41 -52.80 -31.42
CA ASP A 144 -19.69 -52.35 -32.80
C ASP A 144 -18.46 -52.43 -33.74
N LEU A 145 -17.34 -52.92 -33.23
CA LEU A 145 -16.14 -53.22 -34.02
C LEU A 145 -16.16 -54.70 -34.42
N LYS A 146 -16.95 -54.98 -35.46
CA LYS A 146 -16.96 -56.19 -36.30
C LYS A 146 -17.88 -57.32 -35.87
#